data_AF-A0A143DH04-F1
#
_entry.id   AF-A0A143DH04-F1
#
_cell.length_a   1.000
_cell.length_b   1.000
_cell.length_c   1.000
_cell.angle_alpha   90.00
_cell.angle_beta   90.00
_cell.angle_gamma   90.00
#
_symmetry.space_group_name_H-M   'P 1'
#
loop_
_entity.id
_entity.type
_entity.pdbx_description
1 polymer ?
#
loop_
_entity_poly.entity_id
_entity_poly.type
_entity_poly.pdbx_seq_one_letter_code
_entity_poly.pdbx_strand_id
1 'polypeptide(L)'
;MPYTIYRTIDNIYVGEAILDDSHRNPLSPDNWLIPAGCVTVPPPALAEGEQARWDQDTWVIEAIPKEEPITITPPHSCLGQGDSLALPSQDRLVHRTTVGNRQGHP
;
A
#
# COMPACT_ATOMS: atom_id res chain seq x y z
N MET A 1 25.87 -16.15 -1.27
CA MET A 1 24.69 -16.75 -1.92
C MET A 1 23.47 -16.12 -1.26
N PRO A 2 22.59 -15.45 -2.03
CA PRO A 2 21.35 -14.91 -1.46
C PRO A 2 20.48 -16.06 -0.96
N TYR A 3 19.86 -15.88 0.19
CA TYR A 3 18.94 -16.87 0.75
C TYR A 3 17.51 -16.36 0.56
N THR A 4 16.75 -17.02 -0.32
CA THR A 4 15.37 -16.62 -0.64
C THR A 4 14.41 -17.20 0.38
N ILE A 5 13.49 -16.36 0.85
CA ILE A 5 12.37 -16.71 1.72
C ILE A 5 11.06 -16.26 1.08
N TYR A 6 9.97 -16.88 1.48
CA TYR A 6 8.63 -16.61 0.97
C TYR A 6 7.80 -16.00 2.09
N ARG A 7 7.30 -14.79 1.84
CA ARG A 7 6.51 -14.03 2.81
C ARG A 7 5.06 -14.49 2.78
N THR A 8 4.50 -14.63 3.97
CA THR A 8 3.11 -15.00 4.19
C THR A 8 2.44 -13.99 5.12
N ILE A 9 1.26 -13.50 4.74
CA ILE A 9 0.41 -12.65 5.59
C ILE A 9 -0.87 -13.43 5.84
N ASP A 10 -1.23 -13.66 7.11
CA ASP A 10 -2.38 -14.50 7.47
C ASP A 10 -2.32 -15.89 6.81
N ASN A 11 -1.13 -16.48 6.79
CA ASN A 11 -0.82 -17.72 6.09
C ASN A 11 -0.94 -17.66 4.55
N ILE A 12 -1.29 -16.53 3.93
CA ILE A 12 -1.36 -16.41 2.46
C ILE A 12 -0.03 -15.94 1.88
N TYR A 13 0.45 -16.58 0.82
CA TYR A 13 1.65 -16.17 0.09
C TYR A 13 1.47 -14.80 -0.56
N VAL A 14 2.37 -13.87 -0.24
CA VAL A 14 2.31 -12.48 -0.75
C VAL A 14 3.53 -12.09 -1.61
N GLY A 15 4.57 -12.91 -1.62
CA GLY A 15 5.77 -12.66 -2.43
C GLY A 15 7.05 -13.23 -1.82
N GLU A 16 8.13 -13.17 -2.58
CA GLU A 16 9.47 -13.58 -2.13
C GLU A 16 10.25 -12.40 -1.54
N ALA A 17 11.19 -12.70 -0.65
CA ALA A 17 12.16 -11.77 -0.13
C ALA A 17 13.53 -12.42 -0.05
N ILE A 18 14.57 -11.61 -0.25
CA ILE A 18 15.95 -12.07 -0.21
C ILE A 18 16.54 -11.67 1.15
N LEU A 19 17.15 -12.63 1.84
CA LEU A 19 17.93 -12.35 3.04
C LEU A 19 19.35 -11.95 2.66
N ASP A 20 19.71 -10.74 3.05
CA ASP A 20 21.07 -10.22 3.02
C ASP A 20 21.81 -10.45 4.34
N ASP A 21 23.10 -10.09 4.39
CA ASP A 21 23.98 -10.30 5.54
C ASP A 21 23.44 -9.67 6.85
N SER A 22 22.59 -8.65 6.76
CA SER A 22 21.89 -8.07 7.91
C SER A 22 20.95 -9.03 8.64
N HIS A 23 20.51 -10.11 7.99
CA HIS A 23 19.67 -11.16 8.58
C HIS A 23 20.48 -12.36 9.05
N ARG A 24 21.81 -12.32 8.94
CA ARG A 24 22.67 -13.36 9.48
C ARG A 24 22.66 -13.26 11.01
N ASN A 25 22.57 -14.40 11.69
CA ASN A 25 22.59 -14.40 13.15
C ASN A 25 23.99 -13.98 13.63
N PRO A 26 24.11 -12.92 14.45
CA PRO A 26 25.40 -12.40 14.88
C PRO A 26 26.18 -13.35 15.81
N LEU A 27 25.48 -14.27 16.47
CA LEU A 27 26.07 -15.29 17.35
C LEU A 27 26.42 -16.57 16.59
N SER A 28 25.69 -16.88 15.51
CA SER A 28 25.85 -18.08 14.70
C SER A 28 25.78 -17.70 13.23
N PRO A 29 26.91 -17.35 12.59
CA PRO A 29 26.90 -16.87 11.22
C PRO A 29 26.32 -17.88 10.23
N ASP A 30 26.36 -19.18 10.51
CA ASP A 30 25.74 -20.22 9.68
C ASP A 30 24.20 -20.25 9.75
N ASN A 31 23.59 -19.51 10.68
CA ASN A 31 22.15 -19.48 10.89
C ASN A 31 21.54 -18.17 10.43
N TRP A 32 20.40 -18.25 9.73
CA TRP A 32 19.66 -17.08 9.24
C TRP A 32 18.51 -16.74 10.19
N LEU A 33 18.32 -15.45 10.46
CA LEU A 33 17.19 -14.93 11.24
C LEU A 33 15.99 -14.77 10.31
N ILE A 34 15.17 -15.82 10.22
CA ILE A 34 13.95 -15.81 9.43
C ILE A 34 12.85 -15.14 10.27
N PRO A 35 12.27 -14.02 9.82
CA PRO A 35 11.21 -13.34 10.56
C PRO A 35 9.91 -14.15 10.60
N ALA A 36 9.09 -13.89 11.62
CA ALA A 36 7.77 -14.51 11.75
C ALA A 36 6.89 -14.13 10.55
N GLY A 37 6.23 -15.14 9.96
CA GLY A 37 5.47 -14.96 8.72
C GLY A 37 6.31 -15.08 7.44
N CYS A 38 7.53 -15.62 7.53
CA CYS A 38 8.31 -16.02 6.36
C CYS A 38 8.66 -17.51 6.43
N VAL A 39 8.69 -18.15 5.27
CA VAL A 39 8.94 -19.58 5.13
C VAL A 39 10.08 -19.81 4.15
N THR A 40 10.81 -20.90 4.32
CA THR A 40 11.96 -21.25 3.47
C THR A 40 11.59 -22.23 2.37
N VAL A 41 10.38 -22.76 2.44
CA VAL A 41 9.87 -23.75 1.49
C VAL A 41 9.29 -23.02 0.28
N PRO A 42 9.76 -23.32 -0.94
CA PRO A 42 9.22 -22.71 -2.15
C PRO A 42 7.75 -23.06 -2.36
N PRO A 43 6.90 -22.09 -2.74
CA PRO A 43 5.53 -22.38 -3.11
C PRO A 43 5.48 -23.23 -4.38
N PRO A 44 4.46 -24.09 -4.53
CA PRO A 44 4.20 -24.80 -5.77
C PRO A 44 3.81 -23.82 -6.89
N ALA A 45 3.81 -24.31 -8.13
CA ALA A 45 3.36 -23.50 -9.27
C ALA A 45 1.87 -23.14 -9.10
N LEU A 46 1.58 -21.84 -8.98
CA LEU A 46 0.24 -21.30 -8.89
C LEU A 46 -0.29 -20.95 -10.29
N ALA A 47 -1.54 -21.32 -10.58
CA ALA A 47 -2.23 -20.84 -11.78
C ALA A 47 -2.85 -19.46 -11.56
N GLU A 48 -3.32 -18.84 -12.65
CA GLU A 48 -4.05 -17.58 -12.57
C GLU A 48 -5.36 -17.77 -11.78
N GLY A 49 -5.55 -16.97 -10.73
CA GLY A 49 -6.70 -17.10 -9.83
C GLY A 49 -6.52 -18.12 -8.70
N GLU A 50 -5.32 -18.67 -8.51
CA GLU A 50 -4.97 -19.50 -7.34
C GLU A 50 -4.00 -18.77 -6.41
N GLN A 51 -4.09 -19.08 -5.12
CA GLN A 51 -3.17 -18.60 -4.09
C GLN A 51 -2.59 -19.77 -3.30
N ALA A 52 -1.34 -19.65 -2.88
CA ALA A 52 -0.72 -20.59 -1.96
C ALA A 52 -0.95 -20.12 -0.52
N ARG A 53 -1.53 -20.97 0.30
CA ARG A 53 -1.65 -20.82 1.75
C ARG A 53 -0.66 -21.73 2.47
N TRP A 54 0.06 -21.20 3.43
CA TRP A 54 0.98 -21.93 4.28
C TRP A 54 0.25 -22.58 5.47
N ASP A 55 0.12 -23.90 5.44
CA ASP A 55 -0.46 -24.71 6.52
C ASP A 55 0.62 -25.31 7.41
N GLN A 56 1.29 -24.43 8.18
CA GLN A 56 2.36 -24.70 9.16
C GLN A 56 3.65 -25.36 8.62
N ASP A 57 3.52 -26.39 7.78
CA ASP A 57 4.59 -27.22 7.20
C ASP A 57 4.47 -27.38 5.67
N THR A 58 3.26 -27.24 5.11
CA THR A 58 3.03 -27.42 3.66
C THR A 58 2.26 -26.26 3.02
N TRP A 59 2.47 -26.08 1.72
CA TRP A 59 1.63 -25.20 0.91
C TRP A 59 0.32 -25.90 0.52
N VAL A 60 -0.79 -25.20 0.68
CA VAL A 60 -2.14 -25.58 0.26
C VAL A 60 -2.56 -24.59 -0.82
N ILE A 61 -2.99 -25.07 -1.99
CA ILE A 61 -3.46 -24.22 -3.07
C ILE A 61 -4.96 -24.00 -2.89
N GLU A 62 -5.38 -22.74 -2.84
CA GLU A 62 -6.79 -22.36 -2.75
C GLU A 62 -7.16 -21.41 -3.89
N ALA A 63 -8.40 -21.47 -4.35
CA ALA A 63 -8.90 -20.52 -5.35
C ALA A 63 -9.04 -19.13 -4.72
N ILE A 64 -8.47 -18.10 -5.37
CA ILE A 64 -8.72 -16.71 -5.01
C ILE A 64 -10.17 -16.42 -5.40
N PRO A 65 -11.02 -15.92 -4.48
CA PRO A 65 -12.34 -15.46 -4.85
C PRO A 65 -12.16 -14.38 -5.92
N LYS A 66 -12.61 -14.67 -7.14
CA LYS A 66 -12.58 -13.75 -8.27
C LYS A 66 -13.43 -12.55 -7.88
N GLU A 67 -12.81 -11.47 -7.44
CA GLU A 67 -13.45 -10.16 -7.44
C GLU A 67 -13.83 -9.89 -8.91
N GLU A 68 -15.11 -10.02 -9.23
CA GLU A 68 -15.59 -9.53 -10.52
C GLU A 68 -15.13 -8.07 -10.61
N PRO A 69 -14.42 -7.67 -11.67
CA PRO A 69 -14.02 -6.29 -11.80
C PRO A 69 -15.29 -5.49 -11.68
N ILE A 70 -15.38 -4.63 -10.64
CA ILE A 70 -16.38 -3.59 -10.64
C ILE A 70 -16.15 -2.86 -11.95
N THR A 71 -17.02 -3.12 -12.92
CA THR A 71 -17.18 -2.25 -14.06
C THR A 71 -17.58 -0.95 -13.39
N ILE A 72 -16.60 -0.09 -13.14
CA ILE A 72 -16.82 1.34 -13.08
C ILE A 72 -17.34 1.67 -14.47
N THR A 73 -18.63 1.41 -14.70
CA THR A 73 -19.36 2.10 -15.74
C THR A 73 -19.06 3.55 -15.38
N PRO A 74 -18.30 4.31 -16.19
CA PRO A 74 -18.14 5.72 -15.91
C PRO A 74 -19.57 6.23 -15.73
N PRO A 75 -19.94 6.80 -14.56
CA PRO A 75 -21.30 7.23 -14.36
C PRO A 75 -21.60 8.12 -15.54
N HIS A 76 -22.59 7.75 -16.35
CA HIS A 76 -23.04 8.58 -17.46
C HIS A 76 -23.16 9.99 -16.92
N SER A 77 -22.32 10.87 -17.44
CA SER A 77 -22.43 12.31 -17.51
C SER A 77 -23.48 12.93 -16.57
N CYS A 78 -23.02 13.50 -15.46
CA CYS A 78 -23.61 14.74 -14.97
C CYS A 78 -22.65 15.91 -15.27
N LEU A 79 -22.33 16.12 -16.55
CA LEU A 79 -21.85 17.41 -17.04
C LEU A 79 -23.04 18.37 -17.11
N GLY A 80 -23.59 18.69 -15.94
CA GLY A 80 -24.60 19.72 -15.75
C GLY A 80 -23.94 20.90 -15.04
N GLN A 81 -23.65 21.95 -15.81
CA GLN A 81 -23.49 23.34 -15.39
C GLN A 81 -22.62 23.63 -14.16
N GLY A 82 -21.46 24.23 -14.42
CA GLY A 82 -20.86 25.15 -13.47
C GLY A 82 -21.80 26.33 -13.23
N ASP A 83 -22.68 26.21 -12.24
CA ASP A 83 -23.20 27.36 -11.53
C ASP A 83 -22.37 27.51 -10.25
N SER A 84 -21.39 28.41 -10.36
CA SER A 84 -20.93 29.31 -9.31
C SER A 84 -21.31 28.95 -7.87
N LEU A 85 -20.60 28.00 -7.24
CA LEU A 85 -20.61 27.87 -5.79
C LEU A 85 -19.77 29.00 -5.18
N ALA A 86 -20.38 30.18 -5.16
CA ALA A 86 -19.98 31.27 -4.29
C ALA A 86 -20.01 30.76 -2.84
N LEU A 87 -18.83 30.51 -2.28
CA LEU A 87 -18.65 30.34 -0.85
C LEU A 87 -19.24 31.56 -0.15
N PRO A 88 -20.19 31.43 0.81
CA PRO A 88 -20.58 32.56 1.63
C PRO A 88 -19.37 32.94 2.50
N SER A 89 -18.71 34.04 2.11
CA SER A 89 -17.67 34.73 2.85
C SER A 89 -18.05 34.83 4.31
N GLN A 90 -17.25 34.19 5.16
CA GLN A 90 -17.34 34.26 6.61
C GLN A 90 -17.22 35.72 7.06
N ASP A 91 -18.36 36.30 7.43
CA ASP A 91 -18.44 37.51 8.22
C ASP A 91 -18.01 37.18 9.66
N ARG A 92 -16.80 37.60 10.07
CA ARG A 92 -16.52 37.98 11.46
C ARG A 92 -15.22 38.80 11.61
N LEU A 93 -15.38 40.10 11.35
CA LEU A 93 -15.04 41.24 12.22
C LEU A 93 -13.82 41.19 13.18
N VAL A 94 -13.00 42.25 13.04
CA VAL A 94 -12.01 42.93 13.94
C VAL A 94 -10.68 42.21 14.20
N HIS A 95 -9.50 42.84 14.20
CA HIS A 95 -9.07 44.06 14.91
C HIS A 95 -7.90 44.81 14.21
N ARG A 96 -7.96 46.16 14.19
CA ARG A 96 -6.91 47.19 14.49
C ARG A 96 -5.49 47.06 13.89
N THR A 97 -4.70 48.09 13.54
CA THR A 97 -4.77 49.55 13.32
C THR A 97 -3.37 49.94 12.80
N THR A 98 -3.28 50.97 11.96
CA THR A 98 -2.18 51.96 11.86
C THR A 98 -1.09 51.83 10.77
N VAL A 99 -1.14 52.81 9.85
CA VAL A 99 -0.10 53.78 9.40
C VAL A 99 1.13 53.32 8.59
N GLY A 100 1.31 53.97 7.43
CA GLY A 100 2.60 54.14 6.74
C GLY A 100 2.51 54.32 5.20
N ASN A 101 1.96 55.41 4.68
CA ASN A 101 2.65 56.52 3.98
C ASN A 101 3.28 56.28 2.57
N ARG A 102 2.72 57.02 1.59
CA ARG A 102 3.33 57.81 0.49
C ARG A 102 4.10 57.15 -0.70
N GLN A 103 3.49 57.33 -1.88
CA GLN A 103 3.96 58.13 -3.04
C GLN A 103 5.08 57.61 -3.96
N GLY A 104 4.77 57.58 -5.28
CA GLY A 104 5.77 57.53 -6.35
C GLY A 104 5.17 57.16 -7.72
N HIS A 105 4.75 58.17 -8.47
CA HIS A 105 4.41 58.08 -9.90
C HIS A 105 5.65 58.53 -10.71
N PRO A 106 6.05 57.85 -11.79
CA PRO A 106 6.75 58.49 -12.89
C PRO A 106 5.73 59.14 -13.84
#